data_AF-A0A422M6G0-F1
#
_entry.id   AF-A0A422M6G0-F1
#
_cell.length_a   1.000
_cell.length_b   1.000
_cell.length_c   1.000
_cell.angle_alpha   90.00
_cell.angle_beta   90.00
_cell.angle_gamma   90.00
#
_symmetry.space_group_name_H-M   'P 1'
#
loop_
_entity.id
_entity.type
_entity.pdbx_description
1 polymer ?
#
loop_
_entity_poly.entity_id
_entity_poly.type
_entity_poly.pdbx_seq_one_letter_code
_entity_poly.pdbx_strand_id
1 'polypeptide(L)'
;MLPHADPENVNEPFMAIVKNAQPVRVLQMSYNEPEDATAMFFLGITDASQQVGLLQVFMDLLQDKAFVAKFKATTDPEAMYQFFVDTFKTQAANK
;
A
#
# COMPACT_ATOMS: atom_id res chain seq x y z
N MET A 1 0.82 -6.28 -3.29
CA MET A 1 1.90 -6.64 -2.35
C MET A 1 2.26 -5.47 -1.46
N LEU A 2 2.74 -5.74 -0.23
CA LEU A 2 3.17 -4.73 0.76
C LEU A 2 4.66 -4.90 1.16
N PRO A 3 5.63 -4.72 0.24
CA PRO A 3 7.04 -4.84 0.60
C PRO A 3 7.46 -3.80 1.64
N HIS A 4 8.22 -4.23 2.64
CA HIS A 4 8.77 -3.37 3.69
C HIS A 4 10.12 -3.92 4.16
N ALA A 5 10.92 -3.05 4.78
CA ALA A 5 12.18 -3.41 5.40
C ALA A 5 12.07 -3.27 6.93
N ASP A 6 13.05 -3.83 7.65
CA ASP A 6 13.14 -3.65 9.09
C ASP A 6 13.39 -2.17 9.44
N PRO A 7 12.78 -1.63 10.52
CA PRO A 7 12.82 -0.20 10.82
C PRO A 7 14.21 0.42 10.94
N GLU A 8 15.21 -0.31 11.41
CA GLU A 8 16.59 0.15 11.52
C GLU A 8 17.24 0.50 10.16
N ASN A 9 16.66 0.03 9.05
CA ASN A 9 17.12 0.30 7.70
C ASN A 9 16.35 1.44 7.01
N VAL A 10 15.44 2.11 7.72
CA VAL A 10 14.57 3.15 7.19
C VAL A 10 14.88 4.47 7.92
N ASN A 11 15.35 5.47 7.17
CA ASN A 11 15.69 6.78 7.76
C ASN A 11 14.46 7.63 8.07
N GLU A 12 13.46 7.63 7.18
CA GLU A 12 12.25 8.43 7.29
C GLU A 12 11.03 7.59 6.89
N PRO A 13 9.86 7.78 7.55
CA PRO A 13 8.67 7.04 7.21
C PRO A 13 8.16 7.43 5.82
N PHE A 14 7.82 6.45 4.99
CA PHE A 14 7.30 6.71 3.65
C PHE A 14 6.35 5.63 3.17
N MET A 15 5.58 5.96 2.13
CA MET A 15 4.86 5.00 1.32
C MET A 15 5.09 5.34 -0.16
N ALA A 16 5.50 4.35 -0.95
CA ALA A 16 5.60 4.48 -2.40
C ALA A 16 4.62 3.52 -3.09
N ILE A 17 3.81 4.07 -3.99
CA ILE A 17 2.80 3.32 -4.74
C ILE A 17 3.35 3.06 -6.13
N VAL A 18 3.46 1.79 -6.50
CA VAL A 18 3.99 1.37 -7.80
C VAL A 18 2.94 0.53 -8.51
N LYS A 19 2.55 0.95 -9.71
CA LYS A 19 1.81 0.12 -10.66
C LYS A 19 2.78 -0.45 -11.68
N ASN A 20 2.76 -1.76 -11.82
CA ASN A 20 3.67 -2.44 -12.73
C ASN A 20 3.11 -2.41 -14.15
N ALA A 21 3.97 -2.17 -15.14
CA ALA A 21 3.58 -2.24 -16.55
C ALA A 21 3.17 -3.67 -16.97
N GLN A 22 3.74 -4.68 -16.30
CA GLN A 22 3.41 -6.10 -16.44
C GLN A 22 3.34 -6.73 -15.04
N PRO A 23 2.53 -7.78 -14.84
CA PRO A 23 2.51 -8.48 -13.55
C PRO A 23 3.91 -8.97 -13.17
N VAL A 24 4.30 -8.74 -11.91
CA VAL A 24 5.56 -9.23 -11.34
C VAL A 24 5.25 -10.45 -10.49
N ARG A 25 5.85 -11.58 -10.83
CA ARG A 25 5.72 -12.82 -10.08
C ARG A 25 6.42 -12.69 -8.73
N VAL A 26 5.69 -12.97 -7.67
CA VAL A 26 6.15 -12.94 -6.27
C VAL A 26 5.63 -14.17 -5.52
N LEU A 27 6.14 -14.41 -4.32
CA LEU A 27 5.53 -15.35 -3.39
C LEU A 27 4.63 -14.58 -2.43
N GLN A 28 3.40 -15.03 -2.26
CA GLN A 28 2.45 -14.40 -1.35
C GLN A 28 2.88 -14.58 0.11
N MET A 29 2.61 -13.56 0.93
CA MET A 29 3.10 -13.47 2.31
C MET A 29 2.54 -14.55 3.25
N SER A 30 1.38 -15.16 2.93
CA SER A 30 0.74 -16.13 3.83
C SER A 30 1.25 -17.55 3.56
N TYR A 31 1.04 -18.06 2.34
CA TYR A 31 1.30 -19.46 2.02
C TYR A 31 2.55 -19.69 1.15
N ASN A 32 3.32 -18.63 0.83
CA ASN A 32 4.45 -18.70 -0.10
C ASN A 32 4.11 -19.29 -1.48
N GLU A 33 2.84 -19.20 -1.89
CA GLU A 33 2.41 -19.59 -3.23
C GLU A 33 2.75 -18.49 -4.25
N PRO A 34 2.97 -18.86 -5.53
CA PRO A 34 3.17 -17.90 -6.61
C PRO A 34 1.96 -16.96 -6.78
N GLU A 35 2.20 -15.65 -6.86
CA GLU A 35 1.19 -14.61 -7.14
C GLU A 35 1.72 -13.62 -8.19
N ASP A 36 0.83 -13.15 -9.07
CA ASP A 36 1.15 -12.15 -10.10
C ASP A 36 0.71 -10.75 -9.64
N ALA A 37 1.65 -10.00 -9.04
CA ALA A 37 1.39 -8.68 -8.49
C ALA A 37 1.40 -7.60 -9.58
N THR A 38 0.27 -6.89 -9.72
CA THR A 38 0.13 -5.74 -10.63
C THR A 38 0.40 -4.40 -9.96
N ALA A 39 0.41 -4.38 -8.62
CA ALA A 39 0.75 -3.20 -7.83
C ALA A 39 1.47 -3.57 -6.53
N MET A 40 2.34 -2.64 -6.10
CA MET A 40 3.11 -2.73 -4.88
C MET A 40 2.97 -1.43 -4.08
N PHE A 41 2.83 -1.58 -2.77
CA PHE A 41 2.88 -0.48 -1.80
C PHE A 41 4.12 -0.70 -0.95
N PHE A 42 5.21 -0.01 -1.27
CA PHE A 42 6.42 -0.06 -0.49
C PHE A 42 6.24 0.79 0.76
N LEU A 43 6.52 0.21 1.92
CA LEU A 43 6.32 0.86 3.22
C LEU A 43 7.68 1.02 3.91
N GLY A 44 8.05 2.28 4.17
CA GLY A 44 9.13 2.61 5.09
C GLY A 44 8.53 2.88 6.47
N ILE A 45 8.72 1.95 7.39
CA ILE A 45 8.21 2.04 8.76
C ILE A 45 9.40 2.23 9.68
N THR A 46 9.43 3.31 10.45
CA THR A 46 10.53 3.60 11.39
C THR A 46 10.22 3.20 12.83
N ASP A 47 8.95 2.94 13.14
CA ASP A 47 8.47 2.45 14.45
C ASP A 47 7.63 1.18 14.25
N ALA A 48 8.17 0.05 14.70
CA ALA A 48 7.52 -1.27 14.59
C ALA A 48 6.12 -1.30 15.21
N SER A 49 5.85 -0.48 16.24
CA SER A 49 4.52 -0.44 16.87
C SER A 49 3.42 0.05 15.92
N GLN A 50 3.78 0.82 14.89
CA GLN A 50 2.85 1.38 13.91
C GLN A 50 2.50 0.41 12.78
N GLN A 51 3.25 -0.69 12.62
CA GLN A 51 3.06 -1.62 11.51
C GLN A 51 1.67 -2.25 11.50
N VAL A 52 1.18 -2.71 12.66
CA VAL A 52 -0.15 -3.34 12.78
C VAL A 52 -1.25 -2.36 12.38
N GLY A 53 -1.16 -1.11 12.84
CA GLY A 53 -2.13 -0.07 12.51
C GLY A 53 -2.17 0.24 11.01
N LEU A 54 -1.01 0.31 10.37
CA LEU A 54 -0.89 0.54 8.93
C LEU A 54 -1.48 -0.61 8.11
N LEU A 55 -1.19 -1.86 8.51
CA LEU A 55 -1.76 -3.05 7.84
C LEU A 55 -3.28 -3.06 7.93
N GLN A 56 -3.86 -2.67 9.07
CA GLN A 56 -5.31 -2.62 9.23
C GLN A 56 -5.95 -1.61 8.29
N VAL A 57 -5.36 -0.42 8.13
CA VAL A 57 -5.82 0.57 7.16
C VAL A 57 -5.79 0.00 5.74
N PHE A 58 -4.72 -0.70 5.36
CA PHE A 58 -4.65 -1.33 4.04
C PHE A 58 -5.71 -2.42 3.85
N MET A 59 -5.97 -3.26 4.86
CA MET A 59 -7.01 -4.28 4.77
C MET A 59 -8.39 -3.66 4.54
N ASP A 60 -8.72 -2.60 5.29
CA ASP A 60 -10.00 -1.89 5.13
C ASP A 60 -10.12 -1.30 3.72
N LEU A 61 -9.07 -0.63 3.23
CA LEU A 61 -9.05 -0.06 1.88
C LEU A 61 -9.15 -1.11 0.78
N LEU A 62 -8.45 -2.25 0.92
CA LEU A 62 -8.46 -3.32 -0.08
C LEU A 62 -9.79 -4.10 -0.09
N GLN A 63 -10.58 -4.06 0.99
CA GLN A 63 -11.94 -4.59 1.03
C GLN A 63 -12.98 -3.61 0.48
N ASP A 64 -12.69 -2.31 0.46
CA ASP A 64 -13.54 -1.30 -0.16
C ASP A 64 -13.47 -1.39 -1.71
N LYS A 65 -14.56 -1.88 -2.30
CA LYS A 65 -14.70 -2.03 -3.75
C LYS A 65 -14.60 -0.70 -4.50
N ALA A 66 -15.10 0.39 -3.93
CA ALA A 66 -15.05 1.71 -4.55
C ALA A 66 -13.61 2.24 -4.56
N PHE A 67 -12.89 2.09 -3.45
CA PHE A 67 -11.47 2.38 -3.38
C PHE A 67 -10.69 1.57 -4.42
N VAL A 68 -10.86 0.25 -4.45
CA VAL A 68 -10.14 -0.63 -5.37
C VAL A 68 -10.42 -0.30 -6.84
N ALA A 69 -11.68 0.00 -7.18
CA ALA A 69 -12.05 0.39 -8.54
C ALA A 69 -11.37 1.71 -8.94
N LYS A 70 -11.40 2.71 -8.07
CA LYS A 70 -10.74 4.01 -8.30
C LYS A 70 -9.22 3.87 -8.38
N PHE A 71 -8.63 3.11 -7.45
CA PHE A 71 -7.21 2.76 -7.48
C PHE A 71 -6.81 2.16 -8.82
N LYS A 72 -7.56 1.15 -9.32
CA LYS A 72 -7.26 0.49 -10.60
C LYS A 72 -7.34 1.44 -11.78
N ALA A 73 -8.34 2.34 -11.80
CA ALA A 73 -8.55 3.30 -12.89
C ALA A 73 -7.52 4.44 -12.93
N THR A 74 -6.98 4.86 -11.79
CA THR A 74 -6.02 5.98 -11.73
C THR A 74 -4.63 5.55 -12.23
N THR A 75 -4.19 6.05 -13.37
CA THR A 75 -2.85 5.74 -13.93
C THR A 75 -1.88 6.91 -13.88
N ASP A 76 -2.40 8.13 -13.81
CA ASP A 76 -1.60 9.34 -13.68
C ASP A 76 -0.94 9.42 -12.28
N PRO A 77 0.39 9.64 -12.19
CA PRO A 77 1.09 9.67 -10.91
C PRO A 77 0.61 10.76 -9.94
N GLU A 78 0.31 11.96 -10.45
CA GLU A 78 -0.12 13.08 -9.61
C GLU A 78 -1.53 12.83 -9.06
N ALA A 79 -2.44 12.33 -9.92
CA ALA A 79 -3.77 11.92 -9.49
C ALA A 79 -3.72 10.75 -8.50
N MET A 80 -2.77 9.82 -8.63
CA MET A 80 -2.56 8.73 -7.67
C MET A 80 -2.10 9.26 -6.32
N TYR A 81 -1.13 10.18 -6.31
CA TYR A 81 -0.67 10.84 -5.10
C TYR A 81 -1.83 11.53 -4.38
N GLN A 82 -2.56 12.40 -5.09
CA GLN A 82 -3.67 13.14 -4.50
C GLN A 82 -4.78 12.21 -3.98
N PHE A 83 -5.09 11.14 -4.71
CA PHE A 83 -6.07 10.14 -4.29
C PHE A 83 -5.72 9.52 -2.93
N PHE A 84 -4.45 9.18 -2.68
CA PHE A 84 -4.03 8.64 -1.39
C PHE A 84 -3.96 9.69 -0.29
N VAL A 85 -3.55 10.92 -0.61
CA VAL A 85 -3.60 12.05 0.35
C VAL A 85 -5.03 12.25 0.87
N ASP A 86 -6.02 12.28 -0.02
CA ASP A 86 -7.42 12.45 0.35
C ASP A 86 -7.96 11.25 1.15
N THR A 87 -7.57 10.04 0.73
CA THR A 87 -7.96 8.80 1.40
C THR A 87 -7.47 8.78 2.85
N PHE A 88 -6.20 9.09 3.10
CA PHE A 88 -5.65 9.06 4.46
C PHE A 88 -6.14 10.21 5.34
N LYS A 89 -6.38 11.40 4.78
CA LYS A 89 -7.05 12.48 5.53
C LYS A 89 -8.43 12.06 6.02
N THR A 90 -9.20 11.38 5.17
CA THR A 90 -10.53 10.86 5.53
C THR A 90 -10.44 9.78 6.61
N GLN A 91 -9.49 8.85 6.49
CA GLN A 91 -9.26 7.81 7.50
C GLN A 91 -8.84 8.38 8.85
N ALA A 92 -8.01 9.44 8.86
CA ALA A 92 -7.61 10.13 10.09
C ALA A 92 -8.77 10.87 10.76
N ALA A 93 -9.73 11.39 10.00
CA ALA A 93 -10.90 12.09 10.52
C ALA A 93 -11.97 11.14 11.10
N ASN A 94 -11.93 9.85 10.73
CA ASN A 94 -12.87 8.82 11.18
C ASN A 94 -12.38 8.03 12.42
N LYS A 95 -11.22 8.38 12.98
CA LYS A 95 -10.67 7.85 14.23
C LYS A 95 -10.76 8.90 15.33
#